data_AF-A0A7W1HJ99-F1
#
_entry.id   AF-A0A7W1HJ99-F1
#
_cell.length_a   1.000
_cell.length_b   1.000
_cell.length_c   1.000
_cell.angle_alpha   90.00
_cell.angle_beta   90.00
_cell.angle_gamma   90.00
#
_symmetry.space_group_name_H-M   'P 1'
#
loop_
_entity.id
_entity.type
_entity.pdbx_description
1 polymer ?
#
loop_
_entity_poly.entity_id
_entity_poly.type
_entity_poly.pdbx_seq_one_letter_code
_entity_poly.pdbx_strand_id
1 'polypeptide(L)'
;LFFIAAVCMALAVSGWWLQRVAFDTSTSGELADVVMRDEAIRSEVSTVIADAAAPMLGIPASELRPIVEQYVQSDDAEIRAALEDIVVQSHARLIGERDEPVRITGAQIVPIVRYQQAAELPPITLPVEEVGVLSAIRTGLGWFVPGAAIAGLGVALAGLIAHPRKSDAVTGIGLFLIMAAFAAVLLGYVVPVFLLPAFDASTWVGVIPAVARQSMPIVVAGALVLAALGVALLVLSAASRRRRTWRSPVTMSRYQDQRRWS
;
A
#
# COMPACT_ATOMS: atom_id res chain seq x y z
N LEU A 1 20.37 -4.29 19.58
CA LEU A 1 19.16 -5.15 19.50
C LEU A 1 17.90 -4.33 19.27
N PHE A 2 17.48 -3.45 20.18
CA PHE A 2 16.25 -2.66 20.00
C PHE A 2 16.17 -1.83 18.71
N PHE A 3 17.27 -1.22 18.27
CA PHE A 3 17.33 -0.52 16.98
C PHE A 3 17.07 -1.46 15.79
N ILE A 4 17.68 -2.64 15.79
CA ILE A 4 17.51 -3.62 14.71
C ILE A 4 16.08 -4.13 14.69
N ALA A 5 15.52 -4.46 15.85
CA ALA A 5 14.10 -4.82 15.98
C ALA A 5 13.17 -3.72 15.46
N ALA A 6 13.45 -2.47 15.81
CA ALA A 6 12.73 -1.31 15.32
C ALA A 6 12.75 -1.21 13.80
N VAL A 7 13.92 -1.34 13.18
CA VAL A 7 14.04 -1.32 11.71
C VAL A 7 13.26 -2.48 11.08
N CYS A 8 13.43 -3.71 11.56
CA CYS A 8 12.72 -4.88 11.03
C CYS A 8 11.20 -4.74 11.13
N MET A 9 10.69 -4.29 12.28
CA MET A 9 9.26 -4.06 12.47
C MET A 9 8.76 -2.92 11.58
N ALA A 10 9.54 -1.85 11.40
CA ALA A 10 9.15 -0.72 10.55
C ALA A 10 9.03 -1.16 9.08
N LEU A 11 9.98 -1.98 8.61
CA LEU A 11 9.95 -2.58 7.29
C LEU A 11 8.77 -3.53 7.12
N ALA A 12 8.46 -4.35 8.12
CA ALA A 12 7.31 -5.26 8.10
C ALA A 12 5.99 -4.48 7.98
N VAL A 13 5.77 -3.49 8.85
CA VAL A 13 4.54 -2.67 8.84
C VAL A 13 4.40 -1.92 7.52
N SER A 14 5.49 -1.33 7.02
CA SER A 14 5.46 -0.52 5.81
C SER A 14 5.32 -1.38 4.55
N GLY A 15 5.94 -2.56 4.51
CA GLY A 15 5.77 -3.53 3.44
C GLY A 15 4.36 -4.12 3.42
N TRP A 16 3.78 -4.40 4.59
CA TRP A 16 2.37 -4.81 4.71
C TRP A 16 1.43 -3.72 4.18
N TRP A 17 1.73 -2.46 4.50
CA TRP A 17 0.95 -1.34 3.99
C TRP A 17 1.06 -1.18 2.48
N LEU A 18 2.27 -1.33 1.92
CA LEU A 18 2.48 -1.34 0.47
C LEU A 18 1.68 -2.46 -0.21
N GLN A 19 1.60 -3.66 0.37
CA GLN A 19 0.74 -4.73 -0.13
C GLN A 19 -0.73 -4.30 -0.20
N ARG A 20 -1.23 -3.68 0.87
CA ARG A 20 -2.62 -3.18 0.94
C ARG A 20 -2.93 -2.08 -0.07
N VAL A 21 -1.99 -1.16 -0.31
CA VAL A 21 -2.25 -0.01 -1.20
C VAL A 21 -2.02 -0.35 -2.66
N ALA A 22 -0.96 -1.11 -2.98
CA ALA A 22 -0.51 -1.30 -4.35
C ALA A 22 -0.77 -2.70 -4.92
N PHE A 23 -1.10 -3.69 -4.08
CA PHE A 23 -1.24 -5.08 -4.51
C PHE A 23 -2.54 -5.75 -4.03
N ASP A 24 -3.43 -5.02 -3.37
CA ASP A 24 -4.73 -5.51 -2.96
C ASP A 24 -5.76 -5.22 -4.06
N THR A 25 -6.12 -6.28 -4.77
CA THR A 25 -7.07 -6.22 -5.89
C THR A 25 -8.47 -5.85 -5.42
N SER A 26 -8.88 -6.25 -4.21
CA SER A 26 -10.18 -5.91 -3.64
C SER A 26 -10.35 -4.40 -3.39
N THR A 27 -9.32 -3.78 -2.81
CA THR A 27 -9.32 -2.31 -2.58
C THR A 27 -9.37 -1.54 -3.91
N SER A 28 -8.77 -2.09 -4.96
CA SER A 28 -8.80 -1.47 -6.29
C SER A 28 -10.19 -1.58 -6.92
N GLY A 29 -10.90 -2.69 -6.71
CA GLY A 29 -12.29 -2.86 -7.09
C GLY A 29 -13.23 -1.89 -6.39
N GLU A 30 -13.09 -1.73 -5.07
CA GLU A 30 -13.87 -0.75 -4.29
C GLU A 30 -13.67 0.69 -4.79
N LEU A 31 -12.51 0.97 -5.38
CA LEU A 31 -12.12 2.27 -5.95
C LEU A 31 -12.22 2.30 -7.48
N ALA A 32 -13.02 1.43 -8.10
CA ALA A 32 -13.18 1.38 -9.54
C ALA A 32 -13.68 2.71 -10.13
N ASP A 33 -14.51 3.46 -9.41
CA ASP A 33 -14.96 4.80 -9.83
C ASP A 33 -13.77 5.78 -9.93
N VAL A 34 -12.84 5.73 -8.97
CA VAL A 34 -11.61 6.53 -8.96
C VAL A 34 -10.69 6.13 -10.10
N VAL A 35 -10.56 4.82 -10.36
CA VAL A 35 -9.76 4.29 -11.47
C VAL A 35 -10.34 4.74 -12.82
N MET A 36 -11.65 4.69 -13.01
CA MET A 36 -12.33 5.07 -14.25
C MET A 36 -12.36 6.59 -14.50
N ARG A 37 -11.92 7.41 -13.53
CA ARG A 37 -11.65 8.84 -13.78
C ARG A 37 -10.39 9.05 -14.61
N ASP A 38 -9.46 8.10 -14.62
CA ASP A 38 -8.31 8.13 -15.53
C ASP A 38 -8.80 8.04 -16.98
N GLU A 39 -8.47 9.06 -17.77
CA GLU A 39 -8.93 9.18 -19.15
C GLU A 39 -8.40 8.06 -20.05
N ALA A 40 -7.16 7.61 -19.84
CA ALA A 40 -6.56 6.59 -20.67
C ALA A 40 -7.20 5.23 -20.41
N ILE A 41 -7.40 4.87 -19.14
CA ILE A 41 -8.10 3.62 -18.75
C ILE A 41 -9.54 3.63 -19.26
N ARG A 42 -10.26 4.74 -19.02
CA ARG A 42 -11.65 4.88 -19.46
C ARG A 42 -11.79 4.79 -20.98
N SER A 43 -10.91 5.45 -21.72
CA SER A 43 -10.94 5.43 -23.19
C SER A 43 -10.60 4.05 -23.74
N GLU A 44 -9.65 3.32 -23.14
CA GLU A 44 -9.31 1.95 -23.53
C GLU A 44 -10.49 0.99 -23.32
N VAL A 45 -11.09 1.00 -22.12
CA VAL A 45 -12.25 0.17 -21.79
C VAL A 45 -13.43 0.50 -22.72
N SER A 46 -13.72 1.78 -22.93
CA SER A 46 -14.83 2.21 -23.76
C SER A 46 -14.62 1.88 -25.23
N THR A 47 -13.38 1.98 -25.72
CA THR A 47 -12.98 1.58 -27.07
C THR A 47 -13.20 0.08 -27.27
N VAL A 48 -12.69 -0.75 -26.37
CA VAL A 48 -12.81 -2.22 -26.47
C VAL A 48 -14.28 -2.66 -26.43
N ILE A 49 -15.09 -2.10 -25.53
CA ILE A 49 -16.51 -2.40 -25.45
C ILE A 49 -17.26 -1.93 -26.70
N ALA A 50 -17.03 -0.69 -27.14
CA ALA A 50 -17.72 -0.13 -28.30
C ALA A 50 -17.38 -0.88 -29.59
N ASP A 51 -16.11 -1.19 -29.82
CA ASP A 51 -15.65 -1.88 -31.03
C ASP A 51 -16.23 -3.31 -31.12
N ALA A 52 -16.42 -3.97 -29.98
CA ALA A 52 -17.01 -5.31 -29.93
C ALA A 52 -18.54 -5.30 -30.03
N ALA A 53 -19.22 -4.32 -29.42
CA ALA A 53 -20.68 -4.24 -29.42
C ALA A 53 -21.24 -3.66 -30.74
N ALA A 54 -20.48 -2.78 -31.41
CA ALA A 54 -20.91 -2.08 -32.62
C ALA A 54 -21.47 -3.00 -33.73
N PRO A 55 -20.81 -4.11 -34.12
CA PRO A 55 -21.32 -4.99 -35.17
C PRO A 55 -22.66 -5.65 -34.81
N MET A 56 -22.87 -5.98 -33.53
CA MET A 56 -24.12 -6.61 -33.08
C MET A 56 -25.28 -5.62 -33.01
N LEU A 57 -24.99 -4.37 -32.63
CA LEU A 57 -26.01 -3.33 -32.51
C LEU A 57 -26.31 -2.64 -33.85
N GLY A 58 -25.48 -2.84 -34.88
CA GLY A 58 -25.59 -2.14 -36.15
C GLY A 58 -25.29 -0.64 -36.04
N ILE A 59 -24.59 -0.23 -34.98
CA ILE A 59 -24.23 1.16 -34.69
C ILE A 59 -22.71 1.31 -34.91
N PRO A 60 -22.22 2.35 -35.60
CA PRO A 60 -20.79 2.60 -35.74
C PRO A 60 -20.09 2.74 -34.37
N ALA A 61 -18.93 2.11 -34.19
CA ALA A 61 -18.18 2.16 -32.92
C ALA A 61 -17.84 3.59 -32.48
N SER A 62 -17.60 4.50 -33.43
CA SER A 62 -17.37 5.92 -33.18
C SER A 62 -18.57 6.65 -32.56
N GLU A 63 -19.79 6.19 -32.83
CA GLU A 63 -21.02 6.73 -32.23
C GLU A 63 -21.31 6.09 -30.87
N LEU A 64 -20.98 4.79 -30.71
CA LEU A 64 -21.20 4.05 -29.48
C LEU A 64 -20.20 4.41 -28.37
N ARG A 65 -18.95 4.73 -28.73
CA ARG A 65 -17.88 5.07 -27.77
C ARG A 65 -18.22 6.20 -26.80
N PRO A 66 -18.68 7.39 -27.23
CA PRO A 66 -19.03 8.46 -26.29
C PRO A 66 -20.20 8.09 -25.37
N ILE A 67 -21.12 7.23 -25.83
CA ILE A 67 -22.23 6.71 -25.02
C ILE A 67 -21.69 5.80 -23.92
N VAL A 68 -20.79 4.88 -24.28
CA VAL A 68 -20.12 3.99 -23.32
C VAL A 68 -19.32 4.79 -22.31
N GLU A 69 -18.52 5.77 -22.75
CA GLU A 69 -17.73 6.63 -21.86
C GLU A 69 -18.62 7.37 -20.85
N GLN A 70 -19.76 7.87 -21.29
CA GLN A 70 -20.74 8.52 -20.41
C GLN A 70 -21.29 7.55 -19.35
N TYR A 71 -21.61 6.31 -19.74
CA TYR A 71 -22.15 5.31 -18.81
C TYR A 71 -21.11 4.77 -17.84
N VAL A 72 -19.85 4.63 -18.26
CA VAL A 72 -18.75 4.22 -17.38
C VAL A 72 -18.54 5.22 -16.22
N GLN A 73 -18.92 6.48 -16.39
CA GLN A 73 -18.89 7.51 -15.34
C GLN A 73 -20.17 7.59 -14.51
N SER A 74 -21.19 6.78 -14.81
CA SER A 74 -22.46 6.80 -14.09
C SER A 74 -22.35 6.13 -12.72
N ASP A 75 -23.02 6.69 -11.72
CA ASP A 75 -23.16 6.11 -10.36
C ASP A 75 -24.17 4.93 -10.30
N ASP A 76 -24.42 4.25 -11.42
CA ASP A 76 -25.36 3.12 -11.47
C ASP A 76 -24.73 1.90 -10.79
N ALA A 77 -25.48 1.23 -9.92
CA ALA A 77 -24.98 0.10 -9.14
C ALA A 77 -24.59 -1.11 -10.00
N GLU A 78 -25.31 -1.39 -11.09
CA GLU A 78 -25.01 -2.51 -11.99
C GLU A 78 -23.76 -2.22 -12.82
N ILE A 79 -23.61 -0.98 -13.31
CA ILE A 79 -22.41 -0.55 -14.03
C ILE A 79 -21.21 -0.59 -13.09
N ARG A 80 -21.34 -0.09 -11.86
CA ARG A 80 -20.26 -0.10 -10.87
C ARG A 80 -19.81 -1.52 -10.55
N ALA A 81 -20.73 -2.47 -10.38
CA ALA A 81 -20.38 -3.86 -10.13
C ALA A 81 -19.64 -4.50 -11.32
N ALA A 82 -20.04 -4.18 -12.56
CA ALA A 82 -19.34 -4.63 -13.75
C ALA A 82 -17.91 -4.05 -13.85
N LEU A 83 -17.76 -2.75 -13.57
CA LEU A 83 -16.46 -2.06 -13.60
C LEU A 83 -15.54 -2.50 -12.47
N GLU A 84 -16.08 -2.75 -11.28
CA GLU A 84 -15.35 -3.30 -10.12
C GLU A 84 -14.68 -4.62 -10.50
N ASP A 85 -15.43 -5.57 -11.08
CA ASP A 85 -14.87 -6.86 -11.50
C ASP A 85 -13.81 -6.70 -12.60
N ILE A 86 -14.02 -5.79 -13.55
CA ILE A 86 -13.02 -5.46 -14.58
C ILE A 86 -11.72 -4.95 -13.95
N VAL A 87 -11.81 -4.00 -13.01
CA VAL A 87 -10.64 -3.41 -12.34
C VAL A 87 -9.92 -4.45 -11.48
N VAL A 88 -10.65 -5.29 -10.75
CA VAL A 88 -10.08 -6.39 -9.95
C VAL A 88 -9.30 -7.34 -10.85
N GLN A 89 -9.91 -7.81 -11.93
CA GLN A 89 -9.25 -8.74 -12.87
C GLN A 89 -8.04 -8.09 -13.55
N SER A 90 -8.15 -6.84 -13.99
CA SER A 90 -7.04 -6.10 -14.60
C SER A 90 -5.90 -5.91 -13.63
N HIS A 91 -6.17 -5.50 -12.39
CA HIS A 91 -5.13 -5.33 -11.40
C HIS A 91 -4.47 -6.69 -11.05
N ALA A 92 -5.26 -7.74 -10.86
CA ALA A 92 -4.77 -9.10 -10.62
C ALA A 92 -3.83 -9.58 -11.74
N ARG A 93 -4.19 -9.32 -13.00
CA ARG A 93 -3.35 -9.66 -14.16
C ARG A 93 -2.06 -8.84 -14.19
N LEU A 94 -2.18 -7.52 -13.95
CA LEU A 94 -1.05 -6.58 -13.95
C LEU A 94 0.05 -6.99 -12.95
N ILE A 95 -0.34 -7.43 -11.76
CA ILE A 95 0.60 -7.82 -10.68
C ILE A 95 0.96 -9.31 -10.71
N GLY A 96 0.54 -10.06 -11.74
CA GLY A 96 0.83 -11.49 -11.88
C GLY A 96 0.13 -12.38 -10.85
N GLU A 97 -1.05 -11.98 -10.34
CA GLU A 97 -1.88 -12.82 -9.44
C GLU A 97 -2.68 -13.83 -10.23
N ARG A 98 -2.97 -13.43 -11.46
CA ARG A 98 -3.77 -14.13 -12.42
C ARG A 98 -2.98 -14.29 -13.71
N ASP A 99 -2.95 -15.52 -14.20
CA ASP A 99 -2.30 -15.85 -15.47
C ASP A 99 -3.25 -15.66 -16.66
N GLU A 100 -4.55 -15.80 -16.43
CA GLU A 100 -5.55 -15.70 -17.50
C GLU A 100 -5.78 -14.25 -17.94
N PRO A 101 -6.02 -14.02 -19.24
CA PRO A 101 -6.44 -12.72 -19.73
C PRO A 101 -7.68 -12.20 -19.01
N VAL A 102 -7.77 -10.88 -18.89
CA VAL A 102 -8.95 -10.18 -18.40
C VAL A 102 -10.05 -10.31 -19.44
N ARG A 103 -11.24 -10.75 -19.02
CA ARG A 103 -12.36 -10.98 -19.94
C ARG A 103 -13.58 -10.19 -19.50
N ILE A 104 -14.10 -9.36 -20.40
CA ILE A 104 -15.39 -8.68 -20.24
C ILE A 104 -16.47 -9.56 -20.87
N THR A 105 -17.40 -10.03 -20.07
CA THR A 105 -18.52 -10.88 -20.52
C THR A 105 -19.67 -10.04 -21.08
N GLY A 106 -20.49 -10.63 -21.96
CA GLY A 106 -21.72 -9.98 -22.46
C GLY A 106 -22.61 -9.45 -21.33
N ALA A 107 -22.75 -10.21 -20.24
CA ALA A 107 -23.52 -9.80 -19.06
C ALA A 107 -23.02 -8.51 -18.40
N GLN A 108 -21.70 -8.25 -18.43
CA GLN A 108 -21.09 -7.01 -17.94
C GLN A 108 -21.28 -5.85 -18.92
N ILE A 109 -21.40 -6.15 -20.22
CA ILE A 109 -21.56 -5.12 -21.27
C ILE A 109 -23.00 -4.60 -21.29
N VAL A 110 -24.00 -5.46 -21.06
CA VAL A 110 -25.43 -5.07 -21.05
C VAL A 110 -25.72 -3.79 -20.26
N PRO A 111 -25.33 -3.66 -18.97
CA PRO A 111 -25.62 -2.45 -18.20
C PRO A 111 -24.87 -1.23 -18.73
N ILE A 112 -23.70 -1.42 -19.38
CA ILE A 112 -22.86 -0.34 -19.90
C ILE A 112 -23.43 0.20 -21.22
N VAL A 113 -23.83 -0.66 -22.16
CA VAL A 113 -24.39 -0.22 -23.46
C VAL A 113 -25.91 -0.01 -23.39
N ARG A 114 -26.58 -0.51 -22.36
CA ARG A 114 -28.05 -0.51 -22.18
C ARG A 114 -28.83 -1.27 -23.27
N TYR A 115 -28.20 -2.28 -23.87
CA TYR A 115 -28.80 -3.16 -24.87
C TYR A 115 -28.72 -4.63 -24.45
N GLN A 116 -29.86 -5.30 -24.34
CA GLN A 116 -29.93 -6.71 -23.92
C GLN A 116 -29.24 -7.66 -24.91
N GLN A 117 -29.20 -7.29 -26.19
CA GLN A 117 -28.53 -8.07 -27.25
C GLN A 117 -27.02 -8.24 -26.98
N ALA A 118 -26.42 -7.33 -26.21
CA ALA A 118 -25.02 -7.45 -25.81
C ALA A 118 -24.74 -8.66 -24.89
N ALA A 119 -25.77 -9.27 -24.29
CA ALA A 119 -25.62 -10.47 -23.48
C ALA A 119 -25.09 -11.67 -24.29
N GLU A 120 -25.34 -11.69 -25.60
CA GLU A 120 -24.91 -12.75 -26.51
C GLU A 120 -23.49 -12.54 -27.06
N LEU A 121 -22.84 -11.42 -26.72
CA LEU A 121 -21.45 -11.18 -27.11
C LEU A 121 -20.52 -12.24 -26.53
N PRO A 122 -19.62 -12.83 -27.32
CA PRO A 122 -18.55 -13.64 -26.78
C PRO A 122 -17.67 -12.78 -25.84
N PRO A 123 -17.06 -13.37 -24.81
CA PRO A 123 -16.21 -12.62 -23.89
C PRO A 123 -15.07 -11.92 -24.63
N ILE A 124 -14.91 -10.62 -24.38
CA ILE A 124 -13.88 -9.77 -25.00
C ILE A 124 -12.67 -9.73 -24.09
N THR A 125 -11.47 -9.80 -24.65
CA THR A 125 -10.24 -9.69 -23.87
C THR A 125 -9.74 -8.26 -23.79
N LEU A 126 -9.45 -7.78 -22.58
CA LEU A 126 -8.72 -6.53 -22.40
C LEU A 126 -7.21 -6.78 -22.53
N PRO A 127 -6.45 -5.87 -23.20
CA PRO A 127 -5.01 -6.02 -23.42
C PRO A 127 -4.21 -5.64 -22.17
N VAL A 128 -4.44 -6.34 -21.05
CA VAL A 128 -3.69 -6.16 -19.80
C VAL A 128 -2.58 -7.19 -19.72
N GLU A 129 -1.34 -6.71 -19.79
CA GLU A 129 -0.15 -7.54 -19.64
C GLU A 129 0.32 -7.56 -18.18
N GLU A 130 0.98 -8.66 -17.80
CA GLU A 130 1.66 -8.74 -16.52
C GLU A 130 2.93 -7.88 -16.55
N VAL A 131 3.10 -7.03 -15.55
CA VAL A 131 4.35 -6.32 -15.35
C VAL A 131 5.22 -7.17 -14.42
N GLY A 132 6.19 -7.87 -14.99
CA GLY A 132 7.02 -8.84 -14.25
C GLY A 132 7.71 -8.25 -13.01
N VAL A 133 8.07 -6.97 -13.02
CA VAL A 133 8.63 -6.28 -11.84
C VAL A 133 7.61 -6.19 -10.70
N LEU A 134 6.33 -5.88 -10.99
CA LEU A 134 5.27 -5.82 -9.99
C LEU A 134 4.99 -7.20 -9.40
N SER A 135 4.94 -8.23 -10.24
CA SER A 135 4.81 -9.63 -9.83
C SER A 135 5.94 -10.09 -8.91
N ALA A 136 7.19 -9.73 -9.24
CA ALA A 136 8.35 -9.99 -8.41
C ALA A 136 8.29 -9.26 -7.05
N ILE A 137 7.90 -7.97 -7.05
CA ILE A 137 7.76 -7.18 -5.82
C ILE A 137 6.67 -7.79 -4.92
N ARG A 138 5.50 -8.11 -5.48
CA ARG A 138 4.40 -8.71 -4.70
C ARG A 138 4.83 -10.03 -4.06
N THR A 139 5.42 -10.91 -4.87
CA THR A 139 5.89 -12.23 -4.41
C THR A 139 6.97 -12.07 -3.33
N GLY A 140 7.91 -11.15 -3.54
CA GLY A 140 8.95 -10.81 -2.57
C GLY A 140 8.37 -10.28 -1.26
N LEU A 141 7.43 -9.34 -1.31
CA LEU A 141 6.74 -8.80 -0.14
C LEU A 141 5.98 -9.90 0.62
N GLY A 142 5.36 -10.84 -0.09
CA GLY A 142 4.61 -11.96 0.50
C GLY A 142 5.44 -12.78 1.48
N TRP A 143 6.75 -12.91 1.23
CA TRP A 143 7.67 -13.62 2.11
C TRP A 143 8.46 -12.70 3.05
N PHE A 144 8.87 -11.53 2.54
CA PHE A 144 9.69 -10.58 3.28
C PHE A 144 8.95 -9.96 4.46
N VAL A 145 7.68 -9.56 4.28
CA VAL A 145 6.88 -8.92 5.33
C VAL A 145 6.72 -9.82 6.56
N PRO A 146 6.23 -11.07 6.46
CA PRO A 146 6.13 -11.93 7.63
C PRO A 146 7.52 -12.28 8.21
N GLY A 147 8.53 -12.49 7.37
CA GLY A 147 9.90 -12.74 7.82
C GLY A 147 10.48 -11.60 8.65
N ALA A 148 10.33 -10.36 8.18
CA ALA A 148 10.75 -9.15 8.89
C ALA A 148 9.98 -8.94 10.19
N ALA A 149 8.67 -9.25 10.22
CA ALA A 149 7.85 -9.17 11.43
C ALA A 149 8.34 -10.17 12.49
N ILE A 150 8.56 -11.43 12.12
CA ILE A 150 9.04 -12.48 13.02
C ILE A 150 10.44 -12.14 13.55
N ALA A 151 11.36 -11.74 12.67
CA ALA A 151 12.71 -11.34 13.05
C ALA A 151 12.70 -10.11 13.97
N GLY A 152 11.90 -9.10 13.65
CA GLY A 152 11.74 -7.90 14.46
C GLY A 152 11.24 -8.21 15.87
N LEU A 153 10.20 -9.05 15.98
CA LEU A 153 9.67 -9.51 17.25
C LEU A 153 10.70 -10.33 18.04
N GLY A 154 11.40 -11.26 17.40
CA GLY A 154 12.44 -12.07 18.05
C GLY A 154 13.59 -11.22 18.62
N VAL A 155 14.09 -10.26 17.84
CA VAL A 155 15.16 -9.35 18.29
C VAL A 155 14.66 -8.41 19.39
N ALA A 156 13.39 -7.98 19.35
CA ALA A 156 12.79 -7.17 20.42
C ALA A 156 12.75 -7.94 21.74
N LEU A 157 12.26 -9.19 21.72
CA LEU A 157 12.20 -10.06 22.89
C LEU A 157 13.59 -10.37 23.44
N ALA A 158 14.56 -10.71 22.58
CA ALA A 158 15.95 -10.92 22.99
C ALA A 158 16.55 -9.66 23.63
N GLY A 159 16.24 -8.48 23.08
CA GLY A 159 16.65 -7.19 23.66
C GLY A 159 16.07 -6.96 25.05
N LEU A 160 14.79 -7.28 25.27
CA LEU A 160 14.13 -7.18 26.57
C LEU A 160 14.72 -8.12 27.61
N ILE A 161 15.04 -9.35 27.23
CA ILE A 161 15.67 -10.34 28.10
C ILE A 161 17.11 -9.93 28.44
N ALA A 162 17.88 -9.48 27.44
CA ALA A 162 19.28 -9.16 27.63
C ALA A 162 19.51 -7.88 28.44
N HIS A 163 18.63 -6.87 28.34
CA HIS A 163 18.82 -5.56 28.98
C HIS A 163 17.50 -5.08 29.62
N PRO A 164 17.26 -5.37 30.91
CA PRO A 164 15.99 -5.03 31.60
C PRO A 164 15.81 -3.53 31.90
N ARG A 165 16.68 -2.65 31.36
CA ARG A 165 16.58 -1.20 31.58
C ARG A 165 15.43 -0.64 30.76
N LYS A 166 14.31 -0.35 31.44
CA LYS A 166 13.10 0.27 30.86
C LYS A 166 13.38 1.48 29.97
N SER A 167 14.40 2.29 30.28
CA SER A 167 14.76 3.48 29.47
C SER A 167 15.29 3.15 28.08
N ASP A 168 15.99 2.03 27.91
CA ASP A 168 16.56 1.65 26.62
C ASP A 168 15.46 1.08 25.71
N ALA A 169 14.52 0.30 26.28
CA ALA A 169 13.33 -0.18 25.59
C ALA A 169 12.45 0.98 25.09
N VAL A 170 12.13 1.96 25.96
CA VAL A 170 11.31 3.13 25.57
C VAL A 170 11.97 3.93 24.44
N THR A 171 13.30 4.08 24.48
CA THR A 171 14.05 4.76 23.41
C THR A 171 13.95 4.00 22.09
N GLY A 172 14.10 2.68 22.13
CA GLY A 172 13.96 1.80 20.97
C GLY A 172 12.57 1.86 20.34
N ILE A 173 11.51 1.84 21.16
CA ILE A 173 10.12 1.98 20.69
C ILE A 173 9.90 3.37 20.07
N GLY A 174 10.40 4.43 20.71
CA GLY A 174 10.29 5.78 20.15
C GLY A 174 10.92 5.89 18.76
N LEU A 175 12.10 5.31 18.57
CA LEU A 175 12.78 5.29 17.28
C LEU A 175 12.07 4.40 16.24
N PHE A 176 11.54 3.25 16.66
CA PHE A 176 10.68 2.39 15.82
C PHE A 176 9.52 3.19 15.23
N LEU A 177 8.78 3.92 16.06
CA LEU A 177 7.61 4.67 15.60
C LEU A 177 7.99 5.75 14.57
N ILE A 178 9.13 6.43 14.77
CA ILE A 178 9.62 7.44 13.81
C ILE A 178 10.03 6.77 12.49
N MET A 179 10.78 5.66 12.55
CA MET A 179 11.19 4.93 11.35
C MET A 179 9.97 4.34 10.61
N ALA A 180 8.99 3.83 11.34
CA ALA A 180 7.74 3.33 10.78
C ALA A 180 6.92 4.45 10.14
N ALA A 181 6.86 5.65 10.75
CA ALA A 181 6.21 6.81 10.15
C ALA A 181 6.85 7.20 8.81
N PHE A 182 8.18 7.29 8.78
CA PHE A 182 8.92 7.60 7.55
C PHE A 182 8.72 6.52 6.48
N ALA A 183 8.87 5.25 6.85
CA ALA A 183 8.72 4.13 5.93
C ALA A 183 7.27 3.97 5.44
N ALA A 184 6.27 4.28 6.27
CA ALA A 184 4.86 4.29 5.86
C ALA A 184 4.57 5.34 4.79
N VAL A 185 5.14 6.55 4.88
CA VAL A 185 5.01 7.57 3.82
C VAL A 185 5.75 7.12 2.56
N LEU A 186 6.96 6.61 2.71
CA LEU A 186 7.79 6.21 1.57
C LEU A 186 7.17 5.02 0.81
N LEU A 187 6.76 3.97 1.52
CA LEU A 187 6.22 2.75 0.91
C LEU A 187 4.71 2.82 0.67
N GLY A 188 3.96 3.60 1.46
CA GLY A 188 2.52 3.76 1.30
C GLY A 188 2.09 4.83 0.30
N TYR A 189 3.00 5.73 -0.08
CA TYR A 189 2.68 6.80 -1.03
C TYR A 189 3.77 7.01 -2.07
N VAL A 190 5.01 7.28 -1.66
CA VAL A 190 6.07 7.67 -2.62
C VAL A 190 6.37 6.57 -3.63
N VAL A 191 6.55 5.32 -3.17
CA VAL A 191 6.84 4.18 -4.04
C VAL A 191 5.67 3.88 -5.00
N PRO A 192 4.42 3.71 -4.52
CA PRO A 192 3.28 3.48 -5.41
C PRO A 192 3.03 4.59 -6.42
N VAL A 193 3.22 5.86 -6.04
CA VAL A 193 2.87 7.00 -6.89
C VAL A 193 3.97 7.32 -7.91
N PHE A 194 5.24 7.20 -7.53
CA PHE A 194 6.35 7.67 -8.37
C PHE A 194 7.25 6.54 -8.88
N LEU A 195 7.48 5.51 -8.07
CA LEU A 195 8.43 4.46 -8.43
C LEU A 195 7.77 3.38 -9.30
N LEU A 196 6.57 2.92 -8.92
CA LEU A 196 5.89 1.85 -9.66
C LEU A 196 5.54 2.25 -11.10
N PRO A 197 4.99 3.46 -11.37
CA PRO A 197 4.72 3.91 -12.74
C PRO A 197 5.97 4.17 -13.58
N ALA A 198 7.16 4.23 -12.99
CA ALA A 198 8.41 4.40 -13.73
C ALA A 198 8.93 3.11 -14.37
N PHE A 199 8.38 1.94 -13.99
CA PHE A 199 8.84 0.66 -14.52
C PHE A 199 8.18 0.27 -15.84
N ASP A 200 6.98 0.77 -16.11
CA ASP A 200 6.19 0.33 -17.26
C ASP A 200 5.21 1.44 -17.69
N ALA A 201 5.01 1.57 -19.01
CA ALA A 201 4.20 2.62 -19.63
C ALA A 201 2.77 2.16 -19.97
N SER A 202 2.37 0.95 -19.56
CA SER A 202 1.03 0.44 -19.79
C SER A 202 -0.03 1.29 -19.09
N THR A 203 -1.17 1.47 -19.76
CA THR A 203 -2.30 2.26 -19.28
C THR A 203 -2.74 1.83 -17.87
N TRP A 204 -2.73 0.52 -17.62
CA TRP A 204 -3.24 -0.09 -16.39
C TRP A 204 -2.32 0.09 -15.17
N VAL A 205 -1.04 0.46 -15.37
CA VAL A 205 -0.17 0.83 -14.24
C VAL A 205 -0.69 2.10 -13.54
N GLY A 206 -1.50 2.92 -14.22
CA GLY A 206 -2.19 4.08 -13.66
C GLY A 206 -3.18 3.76 -12.53
N VAL A 207 -3.63 2.51 -12.40
CA VAL A 207 -4.51 2.06 -11.30
C VAL A 207 -3.84 2.26 -9.93
N ILE A 208 -2.57 1.88 -9.82
CA ILE A 208 -1.81 1.91 -8.57
C ILE A 208 -1.67 3.33 -7.99
N PRO A 209 -1.21 4.34 -8.73
CA PRO A 209 -1.11 5.70 -8.22
C PRO A 209 -2.49 6.32 -7.94
N ALA A 210 -3.56 5.90 -8.61
CA ALA A 210 -4.92 6.38 -8.32
C ALA A 210 -5.38 5.91 -6.92
N VAL A 211 -5.23 4.61 -6.63
CA VAL A 211 -5.52 4.02 -5.31
C VAL A 211 -4.62 4.61 -4.22
N ALA A 212 -3.33 4.79 -4.51
CA ALA A 212 -2.38 5.37 -3.55
C ALA A 212 -2.69 6.84 -3.20
N ARG A 213 -3.16 7.64 -4.16
CA ARG A 213 -3.60 9.02 -3.89
C ARG A 213 -4.83 9.07 -3.01
N GLN A 214 -5.77 8.15 -3.22
CA GLN A 214 -6.99 8.09 -2.39
C GLN A 214 -6.68 7.69 -0.94
N SER A 215 -5.71 6.80 -0.73
CA SER A 215 -5.28 6.39 0.62
C SER A 215 -4.35 7.39 1.31
N MET A 216 -3.80 8.38 0.59
CA MET A 216 -2.84 9.37 1.10
C MET A 216 -3.24 10.02 2.44
N PRO A 217 -4.50 10.49 2.65
CA PRO A 217 -4.86 11.15 3.91
C PRO A 217 -4.68 10.22 5.11
N ILE A 218 -5.00 8.94 4.95
CA ILE A 218 -4.87 7.91 5.99
C ILE A 218 -3.38 7.65 6.28
N VAL A 219 -2.55 7.52 5.23
CA VAL A 219 -1.10 7.31 5.36
C VAL A 219 -0.44 8.47 6.09
N VAL A 220 -0.75 9.71 5.67
CA VAL A 220 -0.17 10.92 6.26
C VAL A 220 -0.63 11.08 7.71
N ALA A 221 -1.92 10.92 8.01
CA ALA A 221 -2.43 11.00 9.37
C ALA A 221 -1.79 9.93 10.28
N GLY A 222 -1.72 8.67 9.81
CA GLY A 222 -1.07 7.58 10.53
C GLY A 222 0.40 7.86 10.79
N ALA A 223 1.14 8.32 9.79
CA ALA A 223 2.55 8.68 9.93
C ALA A 223 2.76 9.84 10.92
N LEU A 224 1.92 10.87 10.89
CA LEU A 224 1.99 11.99 11.84
C LEU A 224 1.76 11.52 13.28
N VAL A 225 0.76 10.66 13.51
CA VAL A 225 0.49 10.08 14.83
C VAL A 225 1.67 9.25 15.31
N LEU A 226 2.21 8.37 14.46
CA LEU A 226 3.38 7.54 14.78
C LEU A 226 4.60 8.40 15.10
N ALA A 227 4.90 9.41 14.29
CA ALA A 227 6.02 10.32 14.51
C ALA A 227 5.87 11.10 15.83
N ALA A 228 4.68 11.65 16.10
CA ALA A 228 4.39 12.40 17.32
C ALA A 228 4.55 11.54 18.58
N LEU A 229 4.01 10.31 18.57
CA LEU A 229 4.18 9.35 19.67
C LEU A 229 5.66 8.96 19.84
N GLY A 230 6.37 8.72 18.74
CA GLY A 230 7.79 8.41 18.75
C GLY A 230 8.62 9.52 19.42
N VAL A 231 8.40 10.76 19.02
CA VAL A 231 9.06 11.94 19.61
C VAL A 231 8.71 12.07 21.10
N ALA A 232 7.45 11.90 21.48
CA ALA A 232 7.03 11.96 22.88
C ALA A 232 7.75 10.90 23.75
N LEU A 233 7.90 9.67 23.25
CA LEU A 233 8.63 8.61 23.96
C LEU A 233 10.13 8.93 24.09
N LEU A 234 10.76 9.51 23.07
CA LEU A 234 12.16 9.92 23.14
C LEU A 234 12.37 11.05 24.15
N VAL A 235 11.48 12.05 24.17
CA VAL A 235 11.51 13.14 25.16
C VAL A 235 11.32 12.61 26.58
N LEU A 236 10.35 11.71 26.79
CA LEU A 236 10.09 11.11 28.10
C LEU A 236 11.28 10.26 28.58
N SER A 237 11.89 9.49 27.69
CA SER A 237 13.12 8.73 27.97
C SER A 237 14.25 9.67 28.39
N ALA A 238 14.50 10.75 27.64
CA ALA A 238 15.54 11.72 27.95
C ALA A 238 15.31 12.41 29.31
N ALA A 239 14.06 12.83 29.59
CA ALA A 239 13.68 13.42 30.87
C ALA A 239 13.89 12.45 32.04
N SER A 240 13.56 11.17 31.86
CA SER A 240 13.76 10.15 32.89
C SER A 240 15.23 9.91 33.23
N ARG A 241 16.13 9.94 32.23
CA ARG A 241 17.58 9.80 32.41
C ARG A 241 18.15 10.99 33.19
N ARG A 242 17.75 12.23 32.85
CA ARG A 242 18.16 13.45 33.58
C ARG A 242 17.73 13.46 35.05
N ARG A 243 16.54 12.94 35.37
CA ARG A 243 16.08 12.85 36.77
C ARG A 243 16.90 11.86 37.60
N ARG A 244 17.40 10.78 36.99
CA ARG A 244 18.24 9.79 37.70
C ARG A 244 19.63 10.33 38.02
N THR A 245 20.26 11.07 37.09
CA THR A 245 21.59 11.64 37.33
C THR A 245 21.60 12.67 38.46
N TRP A 246 20.50 13.39 38.67
CA TRP A 246 20.38 14.34 39.79
C TRP A 246 20.16 13.62 41.15
N ARG A 247 19.48 12.46 41.16
CA ARG A 247 19.14 11.74 42.40
C ARG A 247 20.20 10.76 42.89
N SER A 248 21.26 10.53 42.13
CA SER A 248 22.46 9.87 42.64
C SER A 248 23.40 10.96 43.15
N PRO A 249 23.33 11.38 44.43
CA PRO A 249 24.39 12.20 44.98
C PRO A 249 25.69 11.42 44.75
N VAL A 250 26.66 12.07 44.12
CA VAL A 250 28.02 11.55 44.05
C VAL A 250 28.43 11.37 45.50
N THR A 251 28.34 10.15 46.02
CA THR A 251 29.08 9.77 47.21
C THR A 251 30.53 9.90 46.78
N MET A 252 31.08 11.10 46.96
CA MET A 252 32.50 11.28 47.10
C MET A 252 32.88 10.37 48.27
N SER A 253 33.21 9.11 47.98
CA SER A 253 34.12 8.39 48.84
C SER A 253 35.39 9.22 48.77
N ARG A 254 35.54 10.13 49.74
CA ARG A 254 36.86 10.58 50.13
C ARG A 254 37.62 9.28 50.36
N TYR A 255 38.53 8.99 49.45
CA TYR A 255 39.63 8.09 49.67
C TYR A 255 40.42 8.73 50.81
N GLN A 256 39.96 8.50 52.03
CA GLN A 256 40.66 8.90 53.23
C GLN A 256 41.77 7.88 53.33
N ASP A 257 42.91 8.24 52.74
CA ASP A 257 44.21 7.64 53.01
C ASP A 257 44.30 7.41 54.52
N GLN A 258 44.07 6.18 54.97
CA GLN A 258 44.55 5.72 56.26
C GLN A 258 46.06 5.50 56.12
N ARG A 259 46.79 6.59 55.88
CA ARG A 259 48.15 6.75 56.38
C ARG A 259 48.03 6.98 57.88
N ARG A 260 47.99 5.90 58.66
CA ARG A 260 48.46 5.94 60.04
C ARG A 260 49.72 5.10 60.13
N TRP A 261 50.83 5.82 60.21
CA TRP A 261 52.08 5.35 60.77
C TRP A 261 51.95 5.43 62.29
N SER A 262 52.04 4.29 62.98
CA SER A 262 52.63 4.07 64.30
C SER A 262 52.31 2.65 64.75
#